data_AF-A0A813XGK4-F1
#
_entry.id   AF-A0A813XGK4-F1
#
_cell.length_a   1.000
_cell.length_b   1.000
_cell.length_c   1.000
_cell.angle_alpha   90.00
_cell.angle_beta   90.00
_cell.angle_gamma   90.00
#
_symmetry.space_group_name_H-M   'P 1'
#
loop_
_entity.id
_entity.type
_entity.pdbx_description
1 polymer ?
#
loop_
_entity_poly.entity_id
_entity_poly.type
_entity_poly.pdbx_seq_one_letter_code
_entity_poly.pdbx_strand_id
1 'polypeptide(L)'
;MFKTMAFIELFVDDTTLAKSGEKFEEILKDFEQIIEDLNEWCYFNKIDMNWNKTFVMIFTKKKIEISKKIEIKGASIAVVKAIQRLANCFYLCIYKLLRIGLNSSNFNDLNNLLEIYGLFAFQHRALERMLSFSYKIINFANAPPLLKEQLVKNETRNLNYELRNKDQKIECGSRTKSGEKTFRYIYSRLCNKFIVDKLVLKFSTFKLSMFNNINLIYEKSIKIFDK
;
A
#
# COMPACT_ATOMS: atom_id res chain seq x y z
N MET A 1 -28.54 17.46 5.82
CA MET A 1 -27.91 16.52 4.87
C MET A 1 -26.57 17.11 4.47
N PHE A 2 -25.48 16.72 5.14
CA PHE A 2 -24.15 17.30 4.86
C PHE A 2 -23.58 16.63 3.61
N LYS A 3 -23.58 17.37 2.49
CA LYS A 3 -22.86 16.98 1.27
C LYS A 3 -21.39 16.79 1.64
N THR A 4 -20.87 15.57 1.53
CA THR A 4 -19.47 15.27 1.83
C THR A 4 -18.58 16.09 0.90
N MET A 5 -17.84 17.04 1.48
CA MET A 5 -16.98 17.98 0.77
C MET A 5 -15.84 17.23 0.10
N ALA A 6 -15.65 17.42 -1.20
CA ALA A 6 -14.52 16.87 -1.92
C ALA A 6 -13.25 17.64 -1.52
N PHE A 7 -12.15 16.93 -1.30
CA PHE A 7 -10.85 17.53 -1.11
C PHE A 7 -10.24 17.79 -2.48
N ILE A 8 -9.84 19.03 -2.73
CA ILE A 8 -9.25 19.49 -3.99
C ILE A 8 -7.90 20.12 -3.66
N GLU A 9 -6.85 19.62 -4.29
CA GLU A 9 -5.50 20.19 -4.20
C GLU A 9 -5.03 20.54 -5.62
N LEU A 10 -4.73 21.82 -5.82
CA LEU A 10 -4.33 22.37 -7.11
C LEU A 10 -2.85 22.73 -7.07
N PHE A 11 -2.11 22.22 -8.05
CA PHE A 11 -0.79 22.69 -8.46
C PHE A 11 -0.90 23.30 -9.86
N VAL A 12 0.17 23.96 -10.31
CA VAL A 12 0.19 24.77 -11.54
C VAL A 12 -0.36 24.02 -12.77
N ASP A 13 -0.03 22.73 -12.90
CA ASP A 13 -0.45 21.83 -13.98
C ASP A 13 -1.13 20.54 -13.48
N ASP A 14 -0.97 20.19 -12.21
CA ASP A 14 -1.51 18.97 -11.60
C ASP A 14 -2.71 19.28 -10.68
N THR A 15 -3.81 18.55 -10.87
CA THR A 15 -4.99 18.62 -9.98
C THR A 15 -5.24 17.29 -9.31
N THR A 16 -5.40 17.29 -7.98
CA THR A 16 -5.78 16.11 -7.20
C THR A 16 -7.19 16.30 -6.62
N LEU A 17 -8.07 15.35 -6.93
CA LEU A 17 -9.42 15.25 -6.38
C LEU A 17 -9.51 14.02 -5.47
N ALA A 18 -10.05 14.19 -4.27
CA ALA A 18 -10.27 13.09 -3.35
C ALA A 18 -11.67 13.18 -2.71
N LYS A 19 -12.32 12.02 -2.60
CA LYS A 19 -13.62 11.87 -1.94
C LYS A 19 -13.67 10.58 -1.15
N SER A 20 -14.36 10.62 -0.01
CA SER A 20 -14.55 9.49 0.89
C SER A 20 -16.02 9.32 1.25
N GLY A 21 -16.45 8.08 1.46
CA GLY A 21 -17.80 7.74 1.87
C GLY A 21 -17.92 6.27 2.27
N GLU A 22 -19.13 5.85 2.62
CA GLU A 22 -19.39 4.48 3.09
C GLU A 22 -19.73 3.50 1.98
N LYS A 23 -20.41 3.98 0.93
CA LYS A 23 -20.88 3.18 -0.21
C LYS A 23 -20.11 3.56 -1.47
N PHE A 24 -19.53 2.56 -2.13
CA PHE A 24 -18.67 2.77 -3.29
C PHE A 24 -19.44 3.35 -4.48
N GLU A 25 -20.67 2.86 -4.74
CA GLU A 25 -21.47 3.32 -5.87
C GLU A 25 -21.88 4.80 -5.74
N GLU A 26 -22.21 5.25 -4.53
CA GLU A 26 -22.55 6.64 -4.26
C GLU A 26 -21.34 7.57 -4.43
N ILE A 27 -20.16 7.15 -3.94
CA ILE A 27 -18.92 7.90 -4.14
C ILE A 27 -18.58 8.00 -5.63
N LEU A 28 -18.77 6.93 -6.39
CA LEU A 28 -18.41 6.90 -7.80
C LEU A 28 -19.28 7.89 -8.60
N LYS A 29 -20.60 7.88 -8.38
CA LYS A 29 -21.53 8.85 -8.99
C LYS A 29 -21.19 10.29 -8.62
N ASP A 30 -20.89 10.53 -7.36
CA ASP A 30 -20.47 11.85 -6.91
C ASP A 30 -19.15 12.29 -7.55
N PHE A 31 -18.23 11.37 -7.77
CA PHE A 31 -16.94 11.64 -8.41
C PHE A 31 -17.09 11.90 -9.90
N GLU A 32 -18.01 11.18 -10.58
CA GLU A 32 -18.39 11.43 -11.97
C GLU A 32 -18.90 12.87 -12.15
N GLN A 33 -19.74 13.35 -11.22
CA GLN A 33 -20.24 14.72 -11.28
C GLN A 33 -19.11 15.75 -11.10
N ILE A 34 -18.19 15.53 -10.16
CA ILE A 34 -17.07 16.46 -9.94
C ILE A 34 -16.15 16.54 -11.18
N ILE A 35 -15.90 15.40 -11.83
CA ILE A 35 -15.10 15.35 -13.06
C ILE A 35 -15.82 16.08 -14.21
N GLU A 36 -17.15 16.03 -14.27
CA GLU A 36 -17.94 16.77 -15.25
C GLU A 36 -17.84 18.28 -15.03
N ASP A 37 -18.06 18.73 -13.79
CA ASP A 37 -17.94 20.15 -13.44
C ASP A 37 -16.52 20.67 -13.75
N LEU A 38 -15.49 19.84 -13.52
CA LEU A 38 -14.10 20.15 -13.86
C LEU A 38 -13.88 20.21 -15.38
N ASN A 39 -14.43 19.26 -16.14
CA ASN A 39 -14.36 19.25 -17.60
C ASN A 39 -14.98 20.50 -18.21
N GLU A 40 -16.16 20.88 -17.74
CA GLU A 40 -16.85 22.08 -18.19
C GLU A 40 -16.02 23.33 -17.90
N TRP A 41 -15.47 23.43 -16.67
CA TRP A 41 -14.55 24.51 -16.31
C TRP A 41 -13.31 24.54 -17.20
N CYS A 42 -12.66 23.39 -17.43
CA CYS A 42 -11.50 23.27 -18.31
C CYS A 42 -11.83 23.73 -19.74
N TYR A 43 -12.97 23.29 -20.28
CA TYR A 43 -13.46 23.70 -21.60
C TYR A 43 -13.66 25.22 -21.70
N PHE A 44 -14.34 25.84 -20.73
CA PHE A 44 -14.53 27.30 -20.70
C PHE A 44 -13.21 28.07 -20.64
N ASN A 45 -12.21 27.52 -19.96
CA ASN A 45 -10.88 28.12 -19.84
C ASN A 45 -9.91 27.73 -20.97
N LYS A 46 -10.37 26.96 -21.98
CA LYS A 46 -9.55 26.46 -23.10
C LYS A 46 -8.34 25.65 -22.62
N ILE A 47 -8.52 24.89 -21.55
CA ILE A 47 -7.54 23.97 -20.98
C ILE A 47 -8.01 22.56 -21.29
N ASP A 48 -7.17 21.75 -21.92
CA ASP A 48 -7.48 20.34 -22.18
C ASP A 48 -6.88 19.45 -21.08
N MET A 49 -7.72 18.59 -20.50
CA MET A 49 -7.24 17.56 -19.59
C MET A 49 -6.54 16.44 -20.35
N ASN A 50 -5.34 16.08 -19.91
CA ASN A 50 -4.61 14.94 -20.45
C ASN A 50 -5.08 13.64 -19.79
N TRP A 51 -6.13 13.02 -20.36
CA TRP A 51 -6.71 11.77 -19.87
C TRP A 51 -5.71 10.61 -19.81
N ASN A 52 -4.71 10.58 -20.71
CA ASN A 52 -3.67 9.55 -20.70
C ASN A 52 -2.74 9.64 -19.48
N LYS A 53 -2.63 10.83 -18.88
CA LYS A 53 -1.88 11.09 -17.65
C LYS A 53 -2.78 11.15 -16.40
N THR A 54 -4.08 10.90 -16.56
CA THR A 54 -5.04 10.92 -15.46
C THR A 54 -5.15 9.53 -14.84
N PHE A 55 -5.09 9.46 -13.51
CA PHE A 55 -5.10 8.19 -12.78
C PHE A 55 -6.05 8.26 -11.59
N VAL A 56 -6.81 7.18 -11.37
CA VAL A 56 -7.69 7.05 -10.20
C VAL A 56 -7.12 6.06 -9.21
N MET A 57 -7.23 6.38 -7.91
CA MET A 57 -6.90 5.47 -6.83
C MET A 57 -8.13 5.18 -6.00
N ILE A 58 -8.38 3.90 -5.72
CA ILE A 58 -9.48 3.47 -4.85
C ILE A 58 -8.88 2.81 -3.61
N PHE A 59 -9.28 3.35 -2.46
CA PHE A 59 -8.97 2.78 -1.15
C PHE A 59 -10.25 2.19 -0.56
N THR A 60 -10.34 0.87 -0.51
CA THR A 60 -11.49 0.17 0.08
C THR A 60 -11.03 -0.77 1.19
N LYS A 61 -11.83 -0.85 2.26
CA LYS A 61 -11.65 -1.84 3.34
C LYS A 61 -12.15 -3.23 2.94
N LYS A 62 -12.99 -3.32 1.90
CA LYS A 62 -13.58 -4.57 1.40
C LYS A 62 -12.75 -5.08 0.23
N LYS A 63 -12.61 -6.40 0.07
CA LYS A 63 -12.14 -7.00 -1.19
C LYS A 63 -13.22 -6.77 -2.25
N ILE A 64 -13.15 -5.63 -2.92
CA ILE A 64 -13.96 -5.33 -4.09
C ILE A 64 -13.05 -5.59 -5.28
N GLU A 65 -13.54 -6.37 -6.24
CA GLU A 65 -12.85 -6.55 -7.51
C GLU A 65 -13.00 -5.25 -8.30
N ILE A 66 -11.97 -4.43 -8.26
CA ILE A 66 -11.96 -3.12 -8.91
C ILE A 66 -11.41 -3.34 -10.32
N SER A 67 -12.20 -2.95 -11.32
CA SER A 67 -11.77 -2.97 -12.72
C SER A 67 -10.45 -2.20 -12.89
N LYS A 68 -9.58 -2.66 -13.78
CA LYS A 68 -8.30 -1.98 -14.11
C LYS A 68 -8.52 -0.59 -14.70
N LYS A 69 -9.72 -0.32 -15.21
CA LYS A 69 -10.14 0.98 -15.74
C LYS A 69 -11.54 1.32 -15.23
N ILE A 70 -11.77 2.59 -14.95
CA ILE A 70 -13.09 3.13 -14.70
C ILE A 70 -13.45 3.99 -15.90
N GLU A 71 -14.63 3.75 -16.45
CA GLU A 71 -15.19 4.63 -17.45
C GLU A 71 -15.95 5.74 -16.74
N ILE A 72 -15.52 6.97 -16.98
CA ILE A 72 -16.20 8.18 -16.51
C ILE A 72 -16.66 8.92 -17.75
N LYS A 73 -17.97 8.85 -18.06
CA LYS A 73 -18.65 9.48 -19.20
C LYS A 73 -17.84 9.48 -20.52
N GLY A 74 -17.33 8.31 -20.91
CA GLY A 74 -16.59 8.11 -22.17
C GLY A 74 -15.06 8.23 -22.07
N ALA A 75 -14.53 8.77 -20.97
CA ALA A 75 -13.09 8.74 -20.67
C ALA A 75 -12.73 7.45 -19.92
N SER A 76 -11.77 6.70 -20.46
CA SER A 76 -11.29 5.45 -19.84
C SER A 76 -10.06 5.74 -18.96
N ILE A 77 -10.26 5.82 -17.65
CA ILE A 77 -9.22 6.22 -16.70
C ILE A 77 -8.59 4.99 -16.05
N ALA A 78 -7.26 4.94 -16.00
CA ALA A 78 -6.53 3.83 -15.40
C ALA A 78 -6.64 3.86 -13.86
N VAL A 79 -7.02 2.73 -13.27
CA VAL A 79 -7.00 2.54 -11.82
C VAL A 79 -5.62 2.09 -11.38
N VAL A 80 -4.95 2.90 -10.56
CA VAL A 80 -3.62 2.62 -10.07
C VAL A 80 -3.71 2.17 -8.62
N LYS A 81 -3.01 1.07 -8.29
CA LYS A 81 -2.92 0.58 -6.91
C LYS A 81 -2.02 1.53 -6.10
N ALA A 82 -2.41 1.92 -4.89
CA ALA A 82 -1.66 2.86 -4.06
C ALA A 82 -0.17 2.47 -3.84
N ILE A 83 0.09 1.17 -3.68
CA ILE A 83 1.45 0.63 -3.57
C ILE A 83 2.26 0.90 -4.85
N GLN A 84 1.62 0.85 -6.02
CA GLN A 84 2.27 1.14 -7.29
C GLN A 84 2.65 2.63 -7.41
N ARG A 85 1.80 3.57 -6.96
CA ARG A 85 2.19 4.98 -6.93
C ARG A 85 3.33 5.27 -5.97
N LEU A 86 3.35 4.62 -4.80
CA LEU A 86 4.48 4.73 -3.87
C LEU A 86 5.77 4.19 -4.50
N ALA A 87 5.70 3.06 -5.19
CA ALA A 87 6.84 2.51 -5.93
C ALA A 87 7.31 3.48 -7.03
N ASN A 88 6.38 4.00 -7.83
CA ASN A 88 6.70 4.96 -8.90
C ASN A 88 7.33 6.24 -8.35
N CYS A 89 6.80 6.78 -7.24
CA CYS A 89 7.34 7.95 -6.56
C CYS A 89 8.77 7.68 -6.06
N PHE A 90 9.00 6.52 -5.44
CA PHE A 90 10.34 6.11 -5.02
C PHE A 90 11.34 6.07 -6.19
N TYR A 91 10.96 5.47 -7.31
CA TYR A 91 11.84 5.39 -8.48
C TYR A 91 12.03 6.75 -9.18
N LEU A 92 11.02 7.61 -9.18
CA LEU A 92 11.16 8.99 -9.63
C LEU A 92 12.17 9.77 -8.79
N CYS A 93 12.17 9.57 -7.47
CA CYS A 93 13.17 10.18 -6.58
C CYS A 93 14.58 9.68 -6.89
N ILE A 94 14.75 8.37 -7.11
CA ILE A 94 16.06 7.82 -7.53
C ILE A 94 16.51 8.46 -8.84
N TYR A 95 15.63 8.55 -9.83
CA TYR A 95 15.96 9.19 -11.10
C TYR A 95 16.32 10.67 -10.94
N LYS A 96 15.54 11.43 -10.17
CA LYS A 96 15.80 12.87 -9.96
C LYS A 96 17.11 13.12 -9.21
N LEU A 97 17.42 12.32 -8.19
CA LEU A 97 18.59 12.49 -7.33
C LEU A 97 19.86 11.92 -7.95
N LEU A 98 19.78 10.74 -8.56
CA LEU A 98 20.94 9.96 -9.00
C LEU A 98 21.06 9.85 -10.53
N ARG A 99 20.05 10.31 -11.27
CA ARG A 99 19.98 10.23 -12.75
C ARG A 99 20.11 8.80 -13.31
N ILE A 100 19.73 7.81 -12.51
CA ILE A 100 19.74 6.39 -12.89
C ILE A 100 18.46 6.08 -13.68
N GLY A 101 18.60 5.65 -14.94
CA GLY A 101 17.50 5.13 -15.74
C GLY A 101 17.13 3.71 -15.32
N LEU A 102 15.89 3.51 -14.88
CA LEU A 102 15.40 2.22 -14.39
C LEU A 102 14.44 1.61 -15.40
N ASN A 103 14.96 0.77 -16.30
CA ASN A 103 14.19 0.10 -17.35
C ASN A 103 14.27 -1.42 -17.17
N SER A 104 13.51 -1.98 -16.23
CA SER A 104 13.32 -3.43 -16.12
C SER A 104 11.93 -3.74 -15.59
N SER A 105 11.31 -4.78 -16.17
CA SER A 105 10.05 -5.36 -15.68
C SER A 105 10.26 -6.34 -14.53
N ASN A 106 11.51 -6.79 -14.29
CA ASN A 106 11.87 -7.76 -13.25
C ASN A 106 12.51 -7.06 -12.05
N PHE A 107 11.96 -7.29 -10.85
CA PHE A 107 12.44 -6.66 -9.63
C PHE A 107 13.82 -7.13 -9.17
N ASN A 108 14.24 -8.35 -9.49
CA ASN A 108 15.57 -8.85 -9.16
C ASN A 108 16.63 -8.15 -10.01
N ASP A 109 16.37 -7.99 -11.31
CA ASP A 109 17.27 -7.28 -12.22
C ASP A 109 17.41 -5.82 -11.81
N LEU A 110 16.28 -5.19 -11.44
CA LEU A 110 16.27 -3.83 -10.92
C LEU A 110 17.04 -3.71 -9.59
N ASN A 111 16.95 -4.72 -8.73
CA ASN A 111 17.68 -4.74 -7.46
C ASN A 111 19.18 -4.90 -7.68
N ASN A 112 19.61 -5.78 -8.59
CA ASN A 112 21.02 -5.96 -8.94
C ASN A 112 21.62 -4.66 -9.53
N LEU A 113 20.86 -3.93 -10.33
CA LEU A 113 21.29 -2.63 -10.86
C LEU A 113 21.47 -1.59 -9.73
N LEU A 114 20.51 -1.55 -8.79
CA LEU A 114 20.55 -0.63 -7.67
C LEU A 114 21.60 -0.99 -6.61
N GLU A 115 22.02 -2.25 -6.53
CA GLU A 115 23.05 -2.75 -5.61
C GLU A 115 24.39 -2.03 -5.80
N ILE A 116 24.74 -1.67 -7.06
CA ILE A 116 25.94 -0.89 -7.40
C ILE A 116 25.98 0.44 -6.62
N TYR A 117 24.81 0.98 -6.28
CA TYR A 117 24.66 2.24 -5.55
C TYR A 117 24.35 2.02 -4.06
N GLY A 118 24.42 0.78 -3.56
CA GLY A 118 24.03 0.43 -2.20
C GLY A 118 22.53 0.60 -1.93
N LEU A 119 21.70 0.52 -2.98
CA LEU A 119 20.26 0.71 -2.90
C LEU A 119 19.50 -0.60 -3.19
N PHE A 120 18.27 -0.68 -2.66
CA PHE A 120 17.34 -1.75 -3.00
C PHE A 120 16.22 -1.26 -3.91
N ALA A 121 15.72 -2.17 -4.74
CA ALA A 121 14.42 -2.00 -5.38
C ALA A 121 13.31 -1.80 -4.33
N PHE A 122 12.23 -1.11 -4.70
CA PHE A 122 11.13 -0.77 -3.79
C PHE A 122 10.56 -1.99 -3.06
N GLN A 123 10.32 -3.09 -3.78
CA GLN A 123 9.78 -4.33 -3.27
C GLN A 123 10.73 -4.97 -2.24
N HIS A 124 12.01 -5.05 -2.57
CA HIS A 124 13.07 -5.56 -1.69
C HIS A 124 13.24 -4.69 -0.45
N ARG A 125 13.14 -3.36 -0.59
CA ARG A 125 13.15 -2.40 0.52
C ARG A 125 11.94 -2.55 1.43
N ALA A 126 10.74 -2.72 0.86
CA ALA A 126 9.53 -2.96 1.63
C ALA A 126 9.65 -4.27 2.44
N LEU A 127 10.14 -5.34 1.79
CA LEU A 127 10.38 -6.62 2.45
C LEU A 127 11.43 -6.52 3.56
N GLU A 128 12.57 -5.87 3.31
CA GLU A 128 13.61 -5.62 4.32
C GLU A 128 13.03 -4.90 5.53
N ARG A 129 12.24 -3.86 5.32
CA ARG A 129 11.61 -3.11 6.42
C ARG A 129 10.63 -3.95 7.21
N MET A 130 9.81 -4.77 6.54
CA MET A 130 8.89 -5.68 7.21
C MET A 130 9.62 -6.72 8.07
N LEU A 131 10.70 -7.30 7.54
CA LEU A 131 11.52 -8.29 8.25
C LEU A 131 12.30 -7.66 9.41
N SER A 132 12.89 -6.48 9.22
CA SER A 132 13.56 -5.69 10.26
C SER A 132 12.58 -5.28 11.37
N PHE A 133 11.37 -4.85 11.02
CA PHE A 133 10.31 -4.56 11.99
C PHE A 133 9.93 -5.81 12.79
N SER A 134 9.71 -6.93 12.11
CA SER A 134 9.35 -8.20 12.73
C SER A 134 10.42 -8.69 13.71
N TYR A 135 11.71 -8.66 13.29
CA TYR A 135 12.83 -9.01 14.16
C TYR A 135 12.81 -8.15 15.42
N LYS A 136 12.58 -6.84 15.27
CA LYS A 136 12.58 -5.91 16.39
C LYS A 136 11.45 -6.21 17.38
N ILE A 137 10.25 -6.47 16.88
CA ILE A 137 9.09 -6.79 17.73
C ILE A 137 9.30 -8.09 18.50
N ILE A 138 9.96 -9.08 17.92
CA ILE A 138 10.20 -10.37 18.57
C ILE A 138 11.33 -10.29 19.59
N ASN A 139 12.44 -9.61 19.26
CA ASN A 139 13.67 -9.69 20.06
C ASN A 139 13.84 -8.55 21.08
N PHE A 140 13.17 -7.41 20.89
CA PHE A 140 13.25 -6.30 21.85
C PHE A 140 11.99 -6.27 22.72
N ALA A 141 12.14 -6.63 24.00
CA ALA A 141 11.04 -6.70 24.97
C ALA A 141 10.22 -5.39 25.06
N ASN A 142 10.86 -4.25 24.85
CA ASN A 142 10.21 -2.93 24.91
C ASN A 142 9.52 -2.52 23.60
N ALA A 143 9.77 -3.21 22.48
CA ALA A 143 9.21 -2.82 21.19
C ALA A 143 7.68 -2.97 21.11
N PRO A 144 7.06 -4.06 21.61
CA PRO A 144 5.60 -4.17 21.65
C PRO A 144 4.88 -3.07 22.47
N PRO A 145 5.28 -2.74 23.72
CA PRO A 145 4.63 -1.67 24.48
C PRO A 145 4.86 -0.28 23.85
N LEU A 146 6.07 0.03 23.38
CA LEU A 146 6.36 1.30 22.69
C LEU A 146 5.51 1.47 21.42
N LEU A 147 5.35 0.39 20.63
CA LEU A 147 4.49 0.42 19.45
C LEU A 147 3.04 0.70 19.83
N LYS A 148 2.55 0.09 20.92
CA LYS A 148 1.18 0.30 21.41
C LYS A 148 0.95 1.76 21.80
N GLU A 149 1.95 2.43 22.37
CA GLU A 149 1.90 3.85 22.75
C GLU A 149 1.95 4.78 21.54
N GLN A 150 2.73 4.44 20.50
CA GLN A 150 2.84 5.24 19.27
C GLN A 150 1.62 5.11 18.34
N LEU A 151 0.85 4.03 18.46
CA LEU A 151 -0.37 3.86 17.70
C LEU A 151 -1.45 4.81 18.24
N VAL A 152 -1.62 5.95 17.58
CA VAL A 152 -2.70 6.90 17.87
C VAL A 152 -4.05 6.18 17.72
N LYS A 153 -4.77 6.03 18.84
CA LYS A 153 -6.17 5.64 18.79
C LYS A 153 -6.93 6.73 18.03
N ASN A 154 -7.55 6.35 16.93
CA ASN A 154 -8.39 7.28 16.19
C ASN A 154 -9.71 7.46 16.93
N GLU A 155 -9.79 8.46 17.82
CA GLU A 155 -10.97 8.73 18.65
C GLU A 155 -12.21 9.11 17.83
N THR A 156 -12.03 9.69 16.63
CA THR A 156 -13.13 9.95 15.69
C THR A 156 -13.74 8.66 15.10
N ARG A 157 -13.09 7.50 15.32
CA ARG A 157 -13.61 6.16 15.03
C ARG A 157 -13.90 5.36 16.30
N ASN A 158 -14.28 6.02 17.41
CA ASN A 158 -15.02 5.41 18.52
C ASN A 158 -16.44 4.98 18.10
N LEU A 159 -16.53 4.23 17.00
CA LEU A 159 -17.72 3.44 16.72
C LEU A 159 -17.64 2.25 17.67
N ASN A 160 -18.64 2.12 18.55
CA ASN A 160 -18.91 0.88 19.26
C ASN A 160 -19.28 -0.17 18.21
N TYR A 161 -18.27 -0.75 17.56
CA TYR A 161 -18.46 -1.91 16.72
C TYR A 161 -18.75 -3.07 17.66
N GLU A 162 -20.02 -3.47 17.74
CA GLU A 162 -20.31 -4.85 18.08
C GLU A 162 -19.65 -5.71 17.01
N LEU A 163 -18.65 -6.50 17.42
CA LEU A 163 -18.09 -7.51 16.55
C LEU A 163 -19.27 -8.35 16.05
N ARG A 164 -19.39 -8.56 14.73
CA ARG A 164 -20.51 -9.29 14.09
C ARG A 164 -20.79 -10.70 14.65
N ASN A 165 -19.94 -11.19 15.55
CA ASN A 165 -19.99 -12.49 16.19
C ASN A 165 -20.02 -12.39 17.73
N LYS A 166 -20.46 -11.26 18.31
CA LYS A 166 -20.47 -11.04 19.78
C LYS A 166 -21.19 -12.15 20.55
N ASP A 167 -22.24 -12.72 19.97
CA ASP A 167 -23.04 -13.79 20.58
C ASP A 167 -22.60 -15.20 20.15
N GLN A 168 -21.63 -15.31 19.24
CA GLN A 168 -21.04 -16.60 18.88
C GLN A 168 -19.83 -16.85 19.78
N LYS A 169 -19.94 -17.83 20.68
CA LYS A 169 -18.80 -18.31 21.47
C LYS A 169 -17.63 -18.57 20.52
N ILE A 170 -16.44 -18.07 20.88
CA ILE A 170 -15.20 -18.33 20.15
C ILE A 170 -15.02 -19.86 20.12
N GLU A 171 -15.28 -20.49 18.98
CA GLU A 171 -14.76 -21.82 18.74
C GLU A 171 -13.24 -21.70 18.70
N CYS A 172 -12.57 -22.42 19.59
CA CYS A 172 -11.12 -22.53 19.58
C CYS A 172 -10.71 -23.09 18.21
N GLY A 173 -10.09 -22.26 17.36
CA GLY A 173 -9.72 -22.64 15.98
C GLY A 173 -10.53 -21.99 14.85
N SER A 174 -11.48 -21.09 15.14
CA SER A 174 -12.27 -20.43 14.11
C SER A 174 -11.43 -19.50 13.20
N ARG A 175 -11.33 -19.86 11.91
CA ARG A 175 -10.68 -19.10 10.84
C ARG A 175 -11.74 -18.39 10.00
N THR A 176 -11.51 -17.13 9.61
CA THR A 176 -12.24 -16.58 8.44
C THR A 176 -11.78 -17.34 7.18
N LYS A 177 -12.50 -17.24 6.04
CA LYS A 177 -11.98 -17.69 4.73
C LYS A 177 -10.62 -17.04 4.36
N SER A 178 -10.13 -16.09 5.17
CA SER A 178 -8.81 -15.46 5.10
C SER A 178 -8.20 -15.27 6.51
N GLY A 179 -8.28 -16.30 7.36
CA GLY A 179 -8.11 -16.30 8.83
C GLY A 179 -7.13 -15.30 9.48
N GLU A 180 -7.49 -14.90 10.72
CA GLU A 180 -6.79 -13.99 11.65
C GLU A 180 -6.17 -12.73 11.05
N LYS A 181 -6.75 -11.54 11.33
CA LYS A 181 -6.17 -10.18 11.10
C LYS A 181 -5.02 -10.19 10.08
N THR A 182 -5.27 -9.89 8.80
CA THR A 182 -4.31 -10.04 7.67
C THR A 182 -2.86 -9.66 8.00
N PHE A 183 -2.67 -8.61 8.82
CA PHE A 183 -1.38 -8.25 9.41
C PHE A 183 -0.75 -9.38 10.26
N ARG A 184 -1.44 -9.87 11.30
CA ARG A 184 -1.00 -11.01 12.13
C ARG A 184 -0.74 -12.27 11.30
N TYR A 185 -1.58 -12.57 10.30
CA TYR A 185 -1.38 -13.72 9.42
C TYR A 185 -0.12 -13.59 8.53
N ILE A 186 0.03 -12.47 7.83
CA ILE A 186 1.21 -12.21 6.98
C ILE A 186 2.48 -12.21 7.82
N TYR A 187 2.47 -11.49 8.94
CA TYR A 187 3.64 -11.37 9.80
C TYR A 187 4.00 -12.68 10.48
N SER A 188 3.04 -13.47 10.98
CA SER A 188 3.36 -14.77 11.59
C SER A 188 4.01 -15.74 10.61
N ARG A 189 3.55 -15.82 9.35
CA ARG A 189 4.19 -16.65 8.32
C ARG A 189 5.58 -16.16 7.94
N LEU A 190 5.77 -14.84 7.77
CA LEU A 190 7.09 -14.26 7.51
C LEU A 190 8.06 -14.53 8.67
N CYS A 191 7.61 -14.34 9.92
CA CYS A 191 8.41 -14.58 11.11
C CYS A 191 8.84 -16.04 11.21
N ASN A 192 7.88 -16.97 11.08
CA ASN A 192 8.16 -18.39 11.18
C ASN A 192 9.12 -18.89 10.09
N LYS A 193 9.06 -18.30 8.88
CA LYS A 193 9.87 -18.78 7.74
C LYS A 193 11.25 -18.15 7.65
N PHE A 194 11.41 -16.89 8.05
CA PHE A 194 12.65 -16.14 7.83
C PHE A 194 13.34 -15.67 9.09
N ILE A 195 12.60 -15.58 10.20
CA ILE A 195 13.09 -14.97 11.42
C ILE A 195 13.48 -16.04 12.41
N VAL A 196 12.64 -17.08 12.62
CA VAL A 196 12.92 -18.15 13.61
C VAL A 196 14.32 -18.74 13.45
N ASP A 197 14.72 -19.11 12.22
CA ASP A 197 16.06 -19.65 11.94
C ASP A 197 17.19 -18.63 12.14
N LYS A 198 16.87 -17.33 12.09
CA LYS A 198 17.81 -16.21 12.20
C LYS A 198 17.72 -15.46 13.54
N LEU A 199 16.90 -15.91 14.49
CA LEU A 199 16.70 -15.27 15.80
C LEU A 199 17.99 -15.26 16.63
N VAL A 200 18.89 -16.21 16.40
CA VAL A 200 20.19 -16.30 17.07
C VAL A 200 21.15 -15.19 16.63
N LEU A 201 20.90 -14.56 15.47
CA LEU A 201 21.76 -13.51 14.95
C LEU A 201 21.49 -12.18 15.67
N LYS A 202 22.55 -11.44 15.99
CA LYS A 202 22.45 -10.02 16.36
C LYS A 202 21.81 -9.23 15.22
N PHE A 203 21.08 -8.15 15.54
CA PHE A 203 20.34 -7.36 14.54
C PHE A 203 21.21 -6.86 13.38
N SER A 204 22.46 -6.46 13.65
CA SER A 204 23.41 -6.03 12.61
C SER A 204 23.72 -7.17 11.64
N THR A 205 24.01 -8.37 12.15
CA THR A 205 24.26 -9.57 11.35
C THR A 205 23.03 -10.04 10.60
N PHE A 206 21.84 -9.94 11.21
CA PHE A 206 20.57 -10.20 10.54
C PHE A 206 20.38 -9.26 9.34
N LYS A 207 20.60 -7.96 9.54
CA LYS A 207 20.45 -6.95 8.47
C LYS A 207 21.44 -7.17 7.32
N LEU A 208 22.69 -7.53 7.63
CA LEU A 208 23.69 -7.87 6.61
C LEU A 208 23.31 -9.15 5.85
N SER A 209 22.85 -10.18 6.56
CA SER A 209 22.34 -11.41 5.93
C SER A 209 21.15 -11.13 5.02
N MET A 210 20.27 -10.20 5.42
CA MET A 210 19.17 -9.76 4.59
C MET A 210 19.65 -9.07 3.32
N PHE A 211 20.60 -8.14 3.46
CA PHE A 211 21.16 -7.39 2.33
C PHE A 211 21.76 -8.33 1.28
N ASN A 212 22.64 -9.23 1.70
CA ASN A 212 23.37 -10.12 0.78
C ASN A 212 22.46 -11.18 0.11
N ASN A 213 21.24 -11.39 0.60
CA ASN A 213 20.37 -12.49 0.14
C ASN A 213 18.97 -12.00 -0.26
N ILE A 214 18.78 -10.69 -0.47
CA ILE A 214 17.44 -10.10 -0.55
C ILE A 214 16.63 -10.65 -1.74
N ASN A 215 17.26 -10.90 -2.89
CA ASN A 215 16.61 -11.52 -4.07
C ASN A 215 16.11 -12.94 -3.75
N LEU A 216 16.97 -13.79 -3.17
CA LEU A 216 16.60 -15.16 -2.79
C LEU A 216 15.46 -15.18 -1.77
N ILE A 217 15.48 -14.23 -0.83
CA ILE A 217 14.45 -14.12 0.21
C ILE A 217 13.14 -13.60 -0.38
N TYR A 218 13.21 -12.67 -1.33
CA TYR A 218 12.06 -12.19 -2.08
C TYR A 218 11.38 -13.31 -2.87
N GLU A 219 12.13 -14.08 -3.65
CA GLU A 219 11.63 -15.26 -4.38
C GLU A 219 10.95 -16.28 -3.46
N LYS A 220 11.59 -16.58 -2.32
CA LYS A 220 11.00 -17.48 -1.31
C LYS A 220 9.73 -16.89 -0.72
N SER A 221 9.65 -15.57 -0.54
CA SER A 221 8.51 -14.90 0.06
C SER A 221 7.27 -14.96 -0.84
N ILE A 222 7.42 -14.79 -2.15
CA ILE A 222 6.33 -14.91 -3.12
C ILE A 222 5.66 -16.29 -2.99
N LYS A 223 6.45 -17.36 -2.95
CA LYS A 223 5.97 -18.75 -2.81
C LYS A 223 5.19 -19.04 -1.52
N ILE A 224 5.34 -18.21 -0.48
CA ILE A 224 4.59 -18.37 0.80
C ILE A 224 3.15 -17.88 0.64
N PHE A 225 2.92 -16.92 -0.25
CA PHE A 225 1.65 -16.21 -0.40
C PHE A 225 0.87 -16.57 -1.66
N ASP A 226 1.52 -17.19 -2.66
CA ASP A 226 0.87 -17.70 -3.88
C ASP A 226 0.15 -19.06 -3.69
N LYS A 227 -0.22 -19.43 -2.45
CA LYS A 227 -1.00 -20.64 -2.12
C LYS A 227 -2.35 -20.30 -1.52
#